data_AF-A0A7V6XJN9-F1
#
_entry.id   AF-A0A7V6XJN9-F1
#
_cell.length_a   1.000
_cell.length_b   1.000
_cell.length_c   1.000
_cell.angle_alpha   90.00
_cell.angle_beta   90.00
_cell.angle_gamma   90.00
#
_symmetry.space_group_name_H-M   'P 1'
#
loop_
_entity.id
_entity.type
_entity.pdbx_description
1 polymer ?
#
loop_
_entity_poly.entity_id
_entity_poly.type
_entity_poly.pdbx_seq_one_letter_code
_entity_poly.pdbx_strand_id
1 'polypeptide(L)' 'MRPVITSLVMAAAVFVAGTSIFTQEISIESIRLLICSPLKMIDITSVMISLLALIGLVKLKFHPILIIILSGVLGIILFL' A
#
# COMPACT_ATOMS: atom_id res chain seq x y z
N MET A 1 -15.31 8.31 18.93
CA MET A 1 -14.92 8.15 17.50
C MET A 1 -16.18 7.81 16.71
N ARG A 2 -16.48 8.48 15.60
CA ARG A 2 -17.69 8.19 14.79
C ARG A 2 -17.46 6.89 14.00
N PRO A 3 -18.23 5.80 14.21
CA PRO A 3 -17.97 4.48 13.62
C PRO A 3 -17.88 4.47 12.09
N VAL A 4 -18.64 5.36 11.45
CA VAL A 4 -18.67 5.53 9.98
C VAL A 4 -17.33 5.98 9.41
N ILE A 5 -16.59 6.82 10.15
CA ILE A 5 -15.30 7.35 9.68
C ILE A 5 -14.25 6.24 9.75
N THR A 6 -14.28 5.43 10.79
CA THR A 6 -13.32 4.32 10.96
C THR A 6 -13.52 3.21 9.94
N SER A 7 -14.76 2.89 9.57
CA SER A 7 -15.02 1.90 8.52
C SER A 7 -14.61 2.41 7.13
N LEU A 8 -14.83 3.70 6.85
CA LEU A 8 -14.42 4.31 5.59
C LEU A 8 -12.89 4.33 5.42
N VAL A 9 -12.16 4.71 6.48
CA VAL A 9 -10.69 4.67 6.49
C VAL A 9 -10.16 3.24 6.35
N MET A 10 -10.79 2.27 7.02
CA MET A 10 -10.42 0.86 6.90
C MET A 10 -10.61 0.34 5.46
N ALA A 11 -11.76 0.64 4.83
CA ALA A 11 -12.04 0.23 3.46
C ALA A 11 -11.04 0.86 2.47
N ALA A 12 -10.73 2.14 2.62
CA ALA A 12 -9.73 2.83 1.81
C ALA A 12 -8.33 2.20 1.99
N ALA A 13 -7.93 1.88 3.23
CA ALA A 13 -6.65 1.26 3.50
C ALA A 13 -6.52 -0.13 2.84
N VAL A 14 -7.57 -0.96 2.90
CA VAL A 14 -7.59 -2.28 2.25
C VAL A 14 -7.51 -2.16 0.74
N PHE A 15 -8.24 -1.21 0.15
CA PHE A 15 -8.23 -1.00 -1.31
C PHE A 15 -6.84 -0.53 -1.79
N VAL A 16 -6.26 0.48 -1.13
CA VAL A 16 -4.93 1.00 -1.48
C VAL A 16 -3.85 -0.04 -1.27
N ALA A 17 -3.91 -0.83 -0.18
CA ALA A 17 -2.98 -1.94 0.03
C ALA A 17 -3.11 -3.00 -1.07
N GLY A 18 -4.35 -3.30 -1.50
CA GLY A 18 -4.65 -4.18 -2.62
C GLY A 18 -3.95 -3.74 -3.91
N THR A 19 -4.08 -2.46 -4.28
CA THR A 19 -3.50 -1.93 -5.53
C THR A 19 -2.02 -1.60 -5.45
N SER A 20 -1.47 -1.38 -4.24
CA SER A 20 -0.07 -1.03 -4.04
C SER A 20 0.82 -2.26 -3.84
N ILE A 21 0.36 -3.26 -3.08
CA ILE A 21 1.19 -4.42 -2.72
C ILE A 21 1.06 -5.54 -3.76
N PHE A 22 -0.08 -5.68 -4.43
CA PHE A 22 -0.28 -6.70 -5.44
C PHE A 22 -0.06 -6.14 -6.85
N THR A 23 0.79 -6.82 -7.62
CA THR A 23 1.12 -6.46 -9.01
C THR A 23 0.04 -6.83 -10.03
N GLN A 24 -1.01 -7.54 -9.62
CA GLN A 24 -2.12 -7.97 -10.48
C GLN A 24 -3.48 -7.71 -9.80
N GLU A 25 -4.49 -7.41 -10.62
CA GLU A 25 -5.87 -7.29 -10.18
C GLU A 25 -6.29 -8.54 -9.39
N ILE A 26 -7.09 -8.35 -8.34
CA ILE A 26 -7.55 -9.44 -7.47
C ILE A 26 -8.58 -10.28 -8.25
N SER A 27 -8.09 -11.21 -9.05
CA SER A 27 -8.88 -12.20 -9.78
C SER A 27 -8.87 -13.55 -9.07
N ILE A 28 -9.78 -14.45 -9.44
CA ILE A 28 -9.85 -15.83 -8.90
C ILE A 28 -8.54 -16.59 -9.17
N GLU A 29 -7.84 -16.28 -10.27
CA GLU A 29 -6.52 -16.81 -10.58
C GLU A 29 -5.43 -16.27 -9.63
N SER A 30 -5.51 -14.98 -9.28
CA SER A 30 -4.57 -14.33 -8.37
C SER A 30 -4.64 -14.93 -6.96
N ILE A 31 -5.83 -15.35 -6.48
CA ILE A 31 -5.97 -16.04 -5.18
C ILE A 31 -5.27 -17.40 -5.21
N ARG A 32 -5.33 -18.11 -6.33
CA ARG A 32 -4.66 -19.41 -6.51
C ARG A 32 -3.13 -19.26 -6.57
N LEU A 33 -2.66 -18.20 -7.23
CA LEU A 33 -1.24 -17.81 -7.26
C LEU A 33 -0.72 -17.33 -5.90
N LEU A 34 -1.56 -16.65 -5.09
CA LEU A 34 -1.22 -16.22 -3.73
C LEU A 34 -0.89 -17.41 -2.82
N ILE A 35 -1.66 -18.51 -2.96
CA ILE A 35 -1.47 -19.73 -2.16
C ILE A 35 -0.26 -20.53 -2.66
N CYS A 36 -0.03 -20.60 -3.98
CA CYS A 36 1.06 -21.38 -4.57
C CYS A 36 2.42 -20.65 -4.59
N SER A 37 2.44 -19.31 -4.66
CA SER A 37 3.66 -18.51 -4.84
C SER A 37 3.48 -17.07 -4.34
N PRO A 38 3.34 -16.86 -3.02
CA PRO A 38 3.05 -15.55 -2.43
C PRO A 38 4.12 -14.48 -2.75
N LEU A 39 5.39 -14.89 -2.88
CA LEU A 39 6.51 -13.99 -3.17
C LEU A 39 6.49 -13.42 -4.60
N LYS A 40 5.81 -14.08 -5.55
CA LYS A 40 5.79 -13.63 -6.96
C LYS A 40 4.71 -12.60 -7.25
N MET A 41 3.73 -12.49 -6.34
CA MET A 41 2.58 -11.58 -6.47
C MET A 41 2.75 -10.29 -5.67
N ILE A 42 3.75 -10.24 -4.78
CA ILE A 42 4.08 -9.09 -3.96
C ILE A 42 5.08 -8.21 -4.70
N ASP A 43 4.75 -6.94 -4.84
CA ASP A 43 5.70 -5.93 -5.29
C ASP A 43 6.66 -5.55 -4.16
N ILE A 44 7.86 -6.12 -4.16
CA ILE A 44 8.90 -5.85 -3.16
C ILE A 44 9.25 -4.35 -3.12
N THR A 45 9.23 -3.67 -4.27
CA THR A 45 9.54 -2.23 -4.37
C THR A 45 8.46 -1.40 -3.67
N SER A 46 7.20 -1.70 -3.96
CA SER A 46 6.05 -1.00 -3.38
C SER A 46 5.92 -1.24 -1.86
N VAL A 47 6.19 -2.48 -1.41
CA VAL A 47 6.28 -2.82 0.03
C VAL A 47 7.40 -2.03 0.72
N MET A 48 8.55 -1.85 0.06
CA MET A 48 9.65 -1.07 0.61
C MET A 48 9.28 0.42 0.77
N ILE A 49 8.58 1.01 -0.20
CA ILE A 49 8.07 2.39 -0.12
C ILE A 49 7.07 2.52 1.03
N SER A 50 6.16 1.55 1.19
CA SER A 50 5.21 1.49 2.30
C SER A 50 5.91 1.45 3.66
N LEU A 51 6.97 0.62 3.79
CA LEU A 51 7.76 0.53 5.02
C LEU A 51 8.46 1.85 5.37
N LEU A 52 9.05 2.51 4.37
CA LEU A 52 9.70 3.82 4.51
C LEU A 52 8.69 4.89 4.92
N ALA A 53 7.50 4.91 4.30
CA ALA A 53 6.41 5.82 4.66
C ALA A 53 5.94 5.60 6.11
N LEU A 54 5.80 4.33 6.53
CA LEU A 54 5.40 3.96 7.89
C LEU A 54 6.45 4.40 8.93
N ILE A 55 7.73 4.17 8.65
CA ILE A 55 8.84 4.62 9.50
C ILE A 55 8.86 6.15 9.58
N GLY A 56 8.66 6.84 8.46
CA GLY A 56 8.55 8.30 8.42
C GLY A 56 7.39 8.83 9.26
N LEU A 57 6.24 8.17 9.22
CA LEU A 57 5.05 8.59 9.94
C LEU A 57 5.22 8.39 11.46
N VAL A 58 5.74 7.22 11.87
CA VAL A 58 5.84 6.84 13.29
C VAL A 58 7.05 7.49 13.97
N LYS A 59 8.21 7.51 13.32
CA LYS A 59 9.49 7.90 13.96
C LYS A 59 9.84 9.36 13.75
N LEU A 60 9.51 9.94 12.60
CA LEU A 60 9.86 11.32 12.23
C LEU A 60 8.73 12.33 12.47
N LYS A 61 7.54 11.90 12.89
CA LYS A 61 6.35 12.75 13.09
C LYS A 61 6.05 13.68 11.91
N PHE A 62 6.40 13.26 10.69
CA PHE A 62 6.12 14.05 9.50
C PHE A 62 4.60 14.25 9.35
N HIS A 63 4.22 15.43 8.86
CA HIS A 63 2.82 15.69 8.54
C HIS A 63 2.32 14.63 7.55
N PRO A 64 1.15 13.99 7.80
CA PRO A 64 0.63 12.91 6.96
C PRO A 64 0.53 13.30 5.48
N ILE A 65 0.16 14.56 5.22
CA ILE A 65 0.11 15.12 3.86
C ILE A 65 1.47 15.00 3.15
N LEU A 66 2.58 15.30 3.84
CA LEU A 66 3.90 15.34 3.24
C LEU A 66 4.37 13.93 2.85
N ILE A 67 4.07 12.93 3.68
CA ILE A 67 4.39 11.52 3.41
C ILE A 67 3.59 10.99 2.22
N ILE A 68 2.31 11.36 2.10
CA ILE A 68 1.47 10.95 0.97
C ILE A 68 2.03 11.52 -0.34
N ILE A 69 2.39 12.81 -0.35
CA ILE A 69 2.99 13.45 -1.53
C ILE A 69 4.30 12.77 -1.90
N LEU A 70 5.18 12.55 -0.93
CA LEU A 70 6.49 11.93 -1.16
C LEU A 70 6.34 10.49 -1.70
N SER A 71 5.44 9.70 -1.11
CA SER A 71 5.17 8.33 -1.56
C SER A 71 4.58 8.29 -2.97
N GLY A 72 3.68 9.23 -3.31
CA GLY A 72 3.11 9.34 -4.65
C GLY A 72 4.17 9.72 -5.70
N VAL A 73 5.04 10.68 -5.37
CA VAL A 73 6.14 11.09 -6.26
C VAL A 73 7.15 9.95 -6.46
N LEU A 74 7.54 9.24 -5.39
CA LEU A 74 8.43 8.08 -5.50
C LEU A 74 7.82 6.98 -6.36
N GLY A 75 6.52 6.70 -6.18
CA GLY A 75 5.79 5.74 -7.01
C GLY A 75 5.84 6.11 -8.49
N ILE A 76 5.54 7.37 -8.83
CA ILE A 76 5.59 7.84 -10.23
C ILE A 76 7.01 7.71 -10.79
N ILE A 77 8.05 8.09 -10.05
CA ILE A 77 9.43 8.04 -10.56
C ILE A 77 9.92 6.60 -10.76
N LEU A 78 9.57 5.68 -9.87
CA LEU A 78 10.03 4.29 -9.90
C LEU A 78 9.26 3.41 -10.89
N PHE A 79 8.02 3.78 -11.22
CA PHE A 79 7.14 3.04 -12.12
C PHE A 79 6.87 3.74 -13.46
N LEU A 80 7.58 4.84 -13.76
CA LEU A 80 7.57 5.48 -15.08
C LEU A 80 8.23 4.61 -16.14
#